data_AF-K2HAS0-F1
#
_entry.id   AF-K2HAS0-F1
#
_cell.length_a   1.000
_cell.length_b   1.000
_cell.length_c   1.000
_cell.angle_alpha   90.00
_cell.angle_beta   90.00
_cell.angle_gamma   90.00
#
_symmetry.space_group_name_H-M   'P 1'
#
loop_
_entity.id
_entity.type
_entity.pdbx_description
1 polymer ?
#
loop_
_entity_poly.entity_id
_entity_poly.type
_entity_poly.pdbx_seq_one_letter_code
_entity_poly.pdbx_strand_id
1 'polypeptide(L)'
;MKLANQFVVPVISDGAIASMVVLALSLQVAPGSSDTVFSREPILRDRMLRVMLDHANAGGFSGAFTGTRRMDDLRRALIEAARPILGDVLNDVLITEIARQDI
;
A
#
# COMPACT_ATOMS: atom_id res chain seq x y z
N MET A 1 4.13 0.78 13.48
CA MET A 1 3.60 2.16 13.42
C MET A 1 2.52 2.22 12.35
N LYS A 2 1.29 2.65 12.67
CA LYS A 2 0.22 2.87 11.68
C LYS A 2 0.52 4.14 10.90
N LEU A 3 0.35 4.12 9.58
CA LEU A 3 0.45 5.33 8.76
C LEU A 3 -0.81 6.18 8.91
N ALA A 4 -0.67 7.50 8.88
CA ALA A 4 -1.80 8.41 9.03
C ALA A 4 -2.69 8.37 7.79
N ASN A 5 -4.00 8.29 7.98
CA ASN A 5 -5.01 8.22 6.91
C ASN A 5 -4.91 6.97 6.01
N GLN A 6 -6.06 6.55 5.52
CA GLN A 6 -6.16 5.46 4.55
C GLN A 6 -5.62 5.92 3.17
N PHE A 7 -5.32 4.95 2.33
CA PHE A 7 -5.04 5.11 0.91
C PHE A 7 -6.31 4.81 0.14
N VAL A 8 -6.59 5.61 -0.88
CA VAL A 8 -7.77 5.46 -1.74
C VAL A 8 -7.28 5.31 -3.17
N VAL A 9 -7.66 4.22 -3.82
CA VAL A 9 -7.13 3.81 -5.13
C VAL A 9 -8.30 3.47 -6.05
N PRO A 10 -8.51 4.22 -7.14
CA PRO A 10 -9.52 3.88 -8.13
C PRO A 10 -9.06 2.69 -8.98
N VAL A 11 -10.00 1.81 -9.31
CA VAL A 11 -9.82 0.77 -10.32
C VAL A 11 -10.57 1.22 -11.57
N ILE A 12 -9.85 1.36 -12.68
CA ILE A 12 -10.41 1.82 -13.96
C ILE A 12 -10.69 0.61 -14.86
N SER A 13 -11.90 0.55 -15.41
CA SER A 13 -12.27 -0.35 -16.50
C SER A 13 -12.93 0.46 -17.61
N ASP A 14 -12.55 0.21 -18.86
CA ASP A 14 -13.16 0.85 -20.04
C ASP A 14 -13.19 2.40 -19.97
N GLY A 15 -12.16 2.99 -19.36
CA GLY A 15 -12.01 4.44 -19.22
C GLY A 15 -12.85 5.08 -18.10
N ALA A 16 -13.58 4.29 -17.31
CA ALA A 16 -14.37 4.76 -16.17
C ALA A 16 -13.95 4.09 -14.86
N ILE A 17 -14.27 4.72 -13.73
CA ILE A 17 -14.06 4.09 -12.42
C ILE A 17 -15.07 2.95 -12.26
N ALA A 18 -14.56 1.73 -12.14
CA ALA A 18 -15.36 0.54 -11.88
C ALA A 18 -15.49 0.25 -10.38
N SER A 19 -14.43 0.53 -9.62
CA SER A 19 -14.41 0.31 -8.17
C SER A 19 -13.50 1.32 -7.47
N MET A 20 -13.74 1.51 -6.18
CA MET A 20 -12.86 2.23 -5.26
C MET A 20 -12.30 1.27 -4.22
N VAL A 21 -10.98 1.24 -4.07
CA VAL A 21 -10.28 0.42 -3.07
C VAL A 21 -9.75 1.34 -1.97
N VAL A 22 -9.99 0.97 -0.72
CA VAL A 22 -9.49 1.67 0.46
C VAL A 22 -8.57 0.75 1.23
N LEU A 23 -7.35 1.20 1.54
CA LEU A 23 -6.35 0.44 2.28
C LEU A 23 -5.85 1.20 3.51
N ALA A 24 -5.64 0.49 4.62
CA ALA A 24 -4.86 1.01 5.75
C ALA A 24 -3.56 0.21 5.88
N LEU A 25 -2.46 0.94 6.09
CA LEU A 25 -1.13 0.34 6.23
C LEU A 25 -0.52 0.60 7.61
N SER A 26 0.30 -0.34 8.04
CA SER A 26 1.23 -0.17 9.16
C SER A 26 2.63 -0.61 8.75
N LEU A 27 3.64 0.10 9.23
CA LEU A 27 5.04 -0.25 9.05
C LEU A 27 5.56 -0.96 10.31
N GLN A 28 6.13 -2.14 10.11
CA GLN A 28 6.92 -2.80 11.15
C GLN A 28 8.35 -2.31 11.02
N VAL A 29 8.83 -1.62 12.05
CA VAL A 29 10.17 -1.01 12.07
C VAL A 29 10.93 -1.40 13.33
N ALA A 30 12.25 -1.21 13.31
CA ALA A 30 13.09 -1.40 14.48
C ALA A 30 12.61 -0.54 15.67
N PRO A 31 12.77 -1.03 16.92
CA PRO A 31 12.41 -0.25 18.10
C PRO A 31 13.13 1.11 18.13
N GLY A 32 12.40 2.16 18.51
CA GLY A 32 12.95 3.53 18.59
C GLY A 32 13.08 4.26 17.25
N SER A 33 12.70 3.66 16.12
CA SER A 33 12.80 4.30 14.79
C SER A 33 11.56 5.11 14.37
N SER A 34 10.58 5.31 15.25
CA SER A 34 9.32 6.00 14.93
C SER A 34 9.52 7.42 14.38
N ASP A 35 10.47 8.19 14.92
CA ASP A 35 10.74 9.57 14.48
C ASP A 35 11.30 9.61 13.04
N THR A 36 12.09 8.60 12.68
CA THR A 36 12.61 8.44 11.31
C THR A 36 11.47 8.13 10.34
N VAL A 37 10.52 7.29 10.75
CA VAL A 37 9.34 7.01 9.94
C VAL A 37 8.47 8.25 9.79
N PHE A 38 8.20 8.97 10.88
CA PHE A 38 7.35 10.17 10.87
C PHE A 38 7.94 11.27 9.97
N SER A 39 9.24 11.55 10.07
CA SER A 39 9.92 12.54 9.22
C SER A 39 9.93 12.17 7.73
N ARG A 40 9.86 10.88 7.40
CA ARG A 40 9.83 10.38 6.01
C ARG A 40 8.44 9.94 5.56
N GLU A 41 7.41 10.11 6.39
CA GLU A 41 6.05 9.67 6.09
C GLU A 41 5.50 10.28 4.78
N PRO A 42 5.71 11.57 4.46
CA PRO A 42 5.20 12.13 3.20
C PRO A 42 5.72 11.41 1.96
N ILE A 43 7.03 11.10 1.90
CA ILE A 43 7.62 10.41 0.75
C ILE A 43 7.26 8.91 0.74
N LEU A 44 7.11 8.29 1.91
CA LEU A 44 6.60 6.91 2.00
C LEU A 44 5.20 6.80 1.42
N ARG A 45 4.30 7.72 1.79
CA ARG A 45 2.93 7.75 1.28
C ARG A 45 2.87 7.95 -0.23
N ASP A 46 3.67 8.86 -0.78
CA ASP A 46 3.76 9.07 -2.24
C ASP A 46 4.15 7.77 -2.97
N ARG A 47 5.22 7.10 -2.52
CA ARG A 47 5.70 5.87 -3.16
C ARG A 47 4.72 4.71 -3.01
N MET A 48 4.13 4.53 -1.83
CA MET A 48 3.16 3.47 -1.58
C MET A 48 1.88 3.68 -2.41
N LEU A 49 1.40 4.92 -2.52
CA LEU A 49 0.25 5.23 -3.36
C LEU A 49 0.53 4.88 -4.83
N ARG A 50 1.73 5.20 -5.34
CA ARG A 50 2.14 4.82 -6.70
C ARG A 50 2.13 3.30 -6.89
N VAL A 51 2.71 2.55 -5.97
CA VAL A 51 2.67 1.07 -6.00
C VAL A 51 1.25 0.55 -6.06
N MET A 52 0.33 1.10 -5.27
CA MET A 52 -1.06 0.65 -5.28
C MET A 52 -1.78 1.01 -6.58
N LEU A 53 -1.51 2.17 -7.18
CA LEU A 53 -2.04 2.56 -8.49
C LEU A 53 -1.52 1.61 -9.58
N ASP A 54 -0.22 1.30 -9.58
CA ASP A 54 0.37 0.36 -10.53
C ASP A 54 -0.23 -1.05 -10.36
N HIS A 55 -0.44 -1.48 -9.11
CA HIS A 55 -1.11 -2.74 -8.79
C HIS A 55 -2.57 -2.77 -9.28
N ALA A 56 -3.30 -1.66 -9.13
CA ALA A 56 -4.65 -1.51 -9.66
C ALA A 56 -4.68 -1.61 -11.19
N ASN A 57 -3.77 -0.91 -11.87
CA ASN A 57 -3.64 -0.91 -13.33
C ASN A 57 -3.25 -2.29 -13.89
N ALA A 58 -2.50 -3.08 -13.12
CA ALA A 58 -2.18 -4.47 -13.46
C ALA A 58 -3.34 -5.45 -13.19
N GLY A 59 -4.51 -4.97 -12.75
CA GLY A 59 -5.67 -5.79 -12.41
C GLY A 59 -5.56 -6.50 -11.04
N GLY A 60 -4.62 -6.07 -10.19
CA GLY A 60 -4.38 -6.66 -8.88
C GLY A 60 -5.56 -6.52 -7.90
N PHE A 61 -6.42 -5.51 -8.11
CA PHE A 61 -7.66 -5.34 -7.34
C PHE A 61 -8.93 -5.89 -8.03
N SER A 62 -8.79 -6.52 -9.20
CA SER A 62 -9.90 -7.10 -9.96
C SER A 62 -10.21 -8.54 -9.50
N GLY A 63 -11.46 -8.97 -9.64
CA GLY A 63 -11.89 -10.33 -9.24
C GLY A 63 -11.65 -10.62 -7.74
N ALA A 64 -11.11 -11.80 -7.42
CA ALA A 64 -10.75 -12.23 -6.05
C ALA A 64 -9.51 -11.47 -5.49
N PHE A 65 -9.63 -10.16 -5.31
CA PHE A 65 -8.53 -9.25 -4.98
C PHE A 65 -7.84 -9.56 -3.64
N THR A 66 -8.56 -10.18 -2.70
CA THR A 66 -8.02 -10.64 -1.41
C THR A 66 -7.32 -12.00 -1.50
N GLY A 67 -7.17 -12.57 -2.69
CA GLY A 67 -6.43 -13.82 -2.87
C GLY A 67 -4.97 -13.69 -2.44
N THR A 68 -4.46 -14.70 -1.73
CA THR A 68 -3.13 -14.72 -1.10
C THR A 68 -2.01 -14.22 -2.03
N ARG A 69 -1.94 -14.74 -3.25
CA ARG A 69 -0.92 -14.35 -4.23
C ARG A 69 -0.93 -12.85 -4.53
N ARG A 70 -2.10 -12.25 -4.73
CA ARG A 70 -2.22 -10.81 -5.06
C ARG A 70 -1.80 -9.93 -3.90
N MET A 71 -2.21 -10.32 -2.69
CA MET A 71 -1.82 -9.63 -1.47
C MET A 71 -0.32 -9.76 -1.20
N ASP A 72 0.29 -10.91 -1.49
CA ASP A 72 1.72 -11.12 -1.34
C ASP A 72 2.54 -10.34 -2.38
N ASP A 73 2.04 -10.22 -3.60
CA ASP A 73 2.67 -9.42 -4.65
C ASP A 73 2.59 -7.91 -4.30
N LEU A 74 1.43 -7.44 -3.83
CA LEU A 74 1.27 -6.06 -3.34
C LEU A 74 2.19 -5.76 -2.14
N ARG A 75 2.23 -6.67 -1.14
CA ARG A 75 3.08 -6.50 0.04
C ARG A 75 4.57 -6.40 -0.34
N ARG A 76 5.04 -7.27 -1.23
CA ARG A 76 6.42 -7.25 -1.72
C ARG A 76 6.75 -5.92 -2.40
N ALA A 77 5.90 -5.46 -3.30
CA ALA A 77 6.10 -4.18 -3.98
C ALA A 77 6.12 -2.98 -2.99
N LEU A 78 5.26 -3.00 -1.96
CA LEU A 78 5.27 -1.96 -0.92
C LEU A 78 6.58 -1.95 -0.11
N ILE A 79 7.10 -3.13 0.24
CA ILE A 79 8.39 -3.26 0.93
C ILE A 79 9.53 -2.74 0.04
N GLU A 80 9.55 -3.13 -1.24
CA GLU A 80 10.56 -2.69 -2.21
C GLU A 80 10.54 -1.17 -2.40
N ALA A 81 9.37 -0.54 -2.37
CA ALA A 81 9.25 0.92 -2.47
C ALA A 81 9.65 1.65 -1.18
N ALA A 82 9.44 1.03 -0.01
CA ALA A 82 9.75 1.63 1.29
C ALA A 82 11.22 1.42 1.71
N ARG A 83 11.86 0.33 1.29
CA ARG A 83 13.23 -0.03 1.69
C ARG A 83 14.29 1.01 1.29
N PRO A 84 14.27 1.65 0.10
CA PRO A 84 15.19 2.75 -0.21
C PRO A 84 15.02 3.98 0.68
N ILE A 85 13.84 4.16 1.27
CA ILE A 85 13.52 5.30 2.14
C ILE A 85 13.89 5.01 3.59
N LEU A 86 13.67 3.79 4.09
CA LEU A 86 13.87 3.45 5.50
C LEU A 86 15.13 2.62 5.75
N GLY A 87 15.72 2.03 4.72
CA GLY A 87 16.87 1.14 4.86
C GLY A 87 16.57 -0.03 5.78
N ASP A 88 17.54 -0.35 6.63
CA ASP A 88 17.49 -1.52 7.52
C ASP A 88 16.51 -1.36 8.69
N VAL A 89 15.99 -0.15 8.94
CA VAL A 89 14.99 0.02 10.00
C VAL A 89 13.62 -0.53 9.60
N LEU A 90 13.39 -0.84 8.31
CA LEU A 90 12.15 -1.46 7.83
C LEU A 90 12.23 -3.00 7.92
N ASN A 91 11.34 -3.57 8.74
CA ASN A 91 11.16 -5.01 8.85
C ASN A 91 10.09 -5.50 7.87
N ASP A 92 8.92 -4.86 7.85
CA ASP A 92 7.78 -5.29 7.02
C ASP A 92 6.78 -4.15 6.77
N VAL A 93 5.92 -4.33 5.76
CA VAL A 93 4.73 -3.52 5.49
C VAL A 93 3.48 -4.38 5.69
N LEU A 94 2.63 -3.97 6.63
CA LEU A 94 1.41 -4.66 6.98
C LEU A 94 0.22 -3.95 6.33
N ILE A 95 -0.59 -4.69 5.58
CA ILE A 95 -1.90 -4.24 5.12
C ILE A 95 -2.89 -4.61 6.22
N THR A 96 -3.32 -3.64 7.01
CA THR A 96 -4.14 -3.87 8.20
C THR A 96 -5.64 -3.82 7.90
N GLU A 97 -6.03 -3.08 6.87
CA GLU A 97 -7.41 -3.02 6.38
C GLU A 97 -7.39 -2.95 4.86
N ILE A 98 -8.36 -3.61 4.22
CA ILE A 98 -8.62 -3.49 2.78
C ILE A 98 -10.11 -3.63 2.54
N ALA A 99 -10.69 -2.71 1.78
CA ALA A 99 -12.08 -2.75 1.34
C ALA A 99 -12.17 -2.35 -0.14
N ARG A 100 -13.12 -2.92 -0.87
CA ARG A 100 -13.45 -2.54 -2.24
C ARG A 100 -14.94 -2.26 -2.33
N GLN A 101 -15.28 -1.14 -2.96
CA GLN A 101 -16.65 -0.77 -3.30
C GLN A 101 -16.76 -0.71 -4.81
N ASP A 102 -17.60 -1.56 -5.37
CA ASP A 102 -17.92 -1.59 -6.80
C ASP A 102 -19.02 -0.53 -7.07
N ILE A 103 -18.97 0.11 -8.25
CA ILE A 103 -19.89 1.17 -8.69
C ILE A 103 -20.98 0.59 -9.58
#